data_AF-A0A9D2HML4-F1
#
_entry.id   AF-A0A9D2HML4-F1
#
_cell.length_a   1.000
_cell.length_b   1.000
_cell.length_c   1.000
_cell.angle_alpha   90.00
_cell.angle_beta   90.00
_cell.angle_gamma   90.00
#
_symmetry.space_group_name_H-M   'P 1'
#
loop_
_entity.id
_entity.type
_entity.pdbx_description
1 polymer ?
#
loop_
_entity_poly.entity_id
_entity_poly.type
_entity_poly.pdbx_seq_one_letter_code
_entity_poly.pdbx_strand_id
1 'polypeptide(L)'
;MEQPIPMKTGRQARILKLKIWMLERDLTFEALGRLLGISGRAASISLKQDRMPVRHHEKLRGCLSIPLDLLPRAEDVPTGPKPRDC
;
A
#
# COMPACT_ATOMS: atom_id res chain seq x y z
N MET A 1 35.61 5.40 4.14
CA MET A 1 34.80 4.30 4.70
C MET A 1 33.35 4.60 4.38
N GLU A 2 32.87 4.12 3.25
CA GLU A 2 31.45 4.23 2.89
C GLU A 2 30.76 2.99 3.45
N GLN A 3 30.08 3.15 4.58
CA GLN A 3 29.31 2.05 5.15
C GLN A 3 28.11 1.76 4.23
N PRO A 4 27.90 0.52 3.76
CA PRO A 4 26.70 0.18 3.01
C PRO A 4 25.52 0.29 3.98
N ILE A 5 24.67 1.29 3.77
CA ILE A 5 23.40 1.42 4.49
C ILE A 5 22.69 0.07 4.33
N PRO A 6 22.28 -0.62 5.41
CA PRO A 6 21.62 -1.91 5.30
C PRO A 6 20.39 -1.72 4.41
N MET A 7 20.45 -2.29 3.21
CA MET A 7 19.40 -2.21 2.21
C MET A 7 18.15 -2.80 2.85
N LYS A 8 17.27 -1.92 3.34
CA LYS A 8 16.02 -2.29 3.98
C LYS A 8 15.29 -3.29 3.09
N THR A 9 15.21 -4.54 3.55
CA THR A 9 14.78 -5.70 2.77
C THR A 9 13.41 -5.42 2.14
N GLY A 10 13.32 -5.63 0.82
CA GLY A 10 12.13 -5.56 -0.07
C GLY A 10 10.97 -4.64 0.36
N ARG A 11 10.17 -5.09 1.33
CA ARG A 11 8.98 -4.40 1.83
C ARG A 11 9.28 -3.00 2.40
N GLN A 12 10.30 -2.86 3.23
CA GLN A 12 10.60 -1.57 3.87
C GLN A 12 11.10 -0.54 2.85
N ALA A 13 11.92 -0.96 1.89
CA ALA A 13 12.35 -0.11 0.77
C ALA A 13 11.16 0.34 -0.09
N ARG A 14 10.22 -0.57 -0.41
CA ARG A 14 8.99 -0.23 -1.13
C ARG A 14 8.18 0.84 -0.40
N ILE A 15 7.94 0.66 0.90
CA ILE A 15 7.18 1.62 1.71
C ILE A 15 7.86 2.99 1.74
N LEU A 16 9.19 3.03 1.85
CA LEU A 16 9.92 4.30 1.83
C LEU A 16 9.79 5.00 0.47
N LYS A 17 9.99 4.27 -0.63
CA LYS A 17 9.83 4.81 -1.99
C LYS A 17 8.39 5.30 -2.23
N LEU A 18 7.39 4.58 -1.75
CA LEU A 18 5.99 5.00 -1.82
C LEU A 18 5.76 6.31 -1.06
N LYS A 19 6.32 6.47 0.15
CA LYS A 19 6.21 7.72 0.90
C LYS A 19 6.87 8.90 0.19
N ILE A 20 8.05 8.68 -0.41
CA ILE A 20 8.74 9.72 -1.19
C ILE A 20 7.88 10.12 -2.39
N TRP A 21 7.38 9.14 -3.15
CA TRP A 21 6.50 9.37 -4.30
C TRP A 21 5.22 10.13 -3.94
N MET A 22 4.65 9.83 -2.75
CA MET A 22 3.48 10.53 -2.21
C MET A 22 3.83 11.98 -1.83
N LEU A 23 5.00 12.20 -1.20
CA LEU A 23 5.46 13.53 -0.82
C LEU A 23 5.69 14.42 -2.04
N GLU A 24 6.27 13.89 -3.12
CA GLU A 24 6.46 14.58 -4.40
C GLU A 24 5.14 15.04 -5.05
N ARG A 25 4.02 14.43 -4.69
CA ARG A 25 2.68 14.68 -5.26
C ARG A 25 1.71 15.33 -4.27
N ASP A 26 2.19 15.70 -3.09
CA ASP A 26 1.36 16.23 -1.99
C ASP A 26 0.17 15.32 -1.66
N LEU A 27 0.40 14.00 -1.67
CA LEU A 27 -0.60 12.99 -1.38
C LEU A 27 -0.45 12.48 0.05
N THR A 28 -1.58 12.37 0.74
CA THR A 28 -1.65 11.81 2.10
C THR A 28 -2.34 10.46 2.12
N PHE A 29 -2.07 9.64 3.13
CA PHE A 29 -2.80 8.38 3.32
C PHE A 29 -4.31 8.61 3.52
N GLU A 30 -4.70 9.77 4.05
CA GLU A 30 -6.12 10.15 4.13
C GLU A 30 -6.74 10.36 2.75
N ALA A 31 -6.05 11.08 1.85
CA ALA A 31 -6.52 11.27 0.48
C ALA A 31 -6.64 9.93 -0.26
N LEU A 32 -5.67 9.03 -0.09
CA LEU A 32 -5.73 7.68 -0.63
C LEU A 32 -6.90 6.88 -0.04
N GLY A 33 -7.14 7.00 1.27
CA GLY A 33 -8.30 6.38 1.93
C GLY A 33 -9.61 6.85 1.32
N ARG A 34 -9.81 8.17 1.18
CA ARG A 34 -11.00 8.75 0.54
C ARG A 34 -11.19 8.25 -0.88
N LEU A 35 -10.13 8.18 -1.68
CA LEU A 35 -10.17 7.62 -3.02
C LEU A 35 -10.62 6.15 -3.01
N LEU A 36 -10.09 5.36 -2.09
CA LEU A 36 -10.40 3.93 -1.96
C LEU A 36 -11.75 3.65 -1.28
N GLY A 37 -12.38 4.66 -0.65
CA GLY A 37 -13.60 4.47 0.14
C GLY A 37 -13.35 3.82 1.51
N ILE A 38 -12.12 3.95 2.04
CA ILE A 38 -11.71 3.40 3.35
C ILE A 38 -11.06 4.49 4.21
N SER A 39 -10.84 4.21 5.50
CA SER A 39 -10.12 5.16 6.36
C SER A 39 -8.65 5.31 5.93
N GLY A 40 -8.06 6.49 6.17
CA GLY A 40 -6.64 6.71 5.86
C GLY A 40 -5.71 5.73 6.61
N ARG A 41 -6.09 5.34 7.83
CA ARG A 41 -5.41 4.27 8.58
C ARG A 41 -5.47 2.94 7.85
N ALA A 42 -6.64 2.54 7.36
CA ALA A 42 -6.81 1.30 6.59
C ALA A 42 -6.01 1.33 5.28
N ALA A 43 -5.99 2.46 4.58
CA ALA A 43 -5.15 2.64 3.39
C ALA A 43 -3.66 2.49 3.70
N SER A 44 -3.17 3.15 4.76
CA SER A 44 -1.78 3.00 5.22
C SER A 44 -1.45 1.55 5.57
N ILE A 45 -2.35 0.84 6.26
CA ILE A 45 -2.13 -0.59 6.58
C ILE A 45 -2.06 -1.39 5.29
N SER A 46 -3.03 -1.24 4.39
CA SER A 46 -3.10 -1.98 3.13
C SER A 46 -1.84 -1.80 2.27
N LEU A 47 -1.33 -0.57 2.16
CA LEU A 47 -0.12 -0.26 1.39
C LEU A 47 1.18 -0.78 2.02
N LYS A 48 1.18 -1.01 3.34
CA LYS A 48 2.32 -1.59 4.06
C LYS A 48 2.35 -3.12 4.05
N GLN A 49 1.22 -3.77 3.76
CA GLN A 49 1.14 -5.22 3.62
C GLN A 49 1.79 -5.68 2.31
N ASP A 50 2.02 -6.99 2.19
CA ASP A 50 2.51 -7.59 0.93
C ASP A 50 1.43 -7.73 -0.14
N ARG A 51 0.16 -7.68 0.28
CA ARG A 51 -1.00 -7.91 -0.57
C ARG A 51 -2.04 -6.81 -0.34
N MET A 52 -2.82 -6.53 -1.36
CA MET A 52 -3.99 -5.68 -1.28
C MET A 52 -5.10 -6.16 -2.22
N PRO A 53 -6.37 -5.81 -1.95
CA PRO A 53 -7.47 -6.16 -2.84
C PRO A 53 -7.25 -5.63 -4.25
N VAL A 54 -7.59 -6.45 -5.25
CA VAL A 54 -7.37 -6.12 -6.68
C VAL A 54 -8.07 -4.81 -7.04
N ARG A 55 -9.30 -4.61 -6.57
CA ARG A 55 -10.07 -3.37 -6.78
C ARG A 55 -9.34 -2.12 -6.29
N HIS A 56 -8.69 -2.19 -5.12
CA HIS A 56 -7.95 -1.05 -4.58
C HIS A 56 -6.67 -0.81 -5.38
N HIS A 57 -5.98 -1.88 -5.78
CA HIS A 57 -4.78 -1.80 -6.59
C HIS A 57 -5.06 -1.13 -7.95
N GLU A 58 -6.10 -1.58 -8.65
CA GLU A 58 -6.54 -1.01 -9.93
C GLU A 58 -6.92 0.46 -9.80
N LYS A 59 -7.62 0.84 -8.72
CA LYS A 59 -8.03 2.23 -8.50
C LYS A 59 -6.83 3.15 -8.26
N LEU A 60 -5.82 2.71 -7.49
CA LEU A 60 -4.60 3.48 -7.30
C LEU A 60 -3.81 3.62 -8.61
N ARG A 61 -3.73 2.55 -9.40
CA ARG A 61 -3.07 2.59 -10.71
C ARG A 61 -3.81 3.48 -11.71
N GLY A 62 -5.13 3.36 -11.78
CA GLY A 62 -5.95 4.08 -12.77
C GLY A 62 -6.16 5.55 -12.43
N CYS A 63 -6.37 5.89 -11.16
CA CYS A 63 -6.68 7.27 -10.76
C CYS A 63 -5.44 8.11 -10.45
N LEU A 64 -4.36 7.50 -9.96
CA LEU A 64 -3.17 8.21 -9.47
C LEU A 64 -1.89 7.81 -10.20
N SER A 65 -1.96 6.88 -11.15
CA SER A 65 -0.80 6.39 -11.90
C SER A 65 0.35 5.93 -10.99
N ILE A 66 0.02 5.31 -9.84
CA ILE A 66 1.04 4.81 -8.92
C ILE A 66 1.83 3.68 -9.61
N PRO A 67 3.17 3.74 -9.62
CA PRO A 67 4.01 2.68 -10.18
C PRO A 67 3.76 1.33 -9.51
N LEU A 68 3.76 0.25 -10.30
CA LEU A 68 3.51 -1.12 -9.84
C LEU A 68 4.50 -1.55 -8.75
N ASP A 69 5.77 -1.15 -8.89
CA ASP A 69 6.84 -1.51 -7.95
C ASP A 69 6.64 -0.92 -6.54
N LEU A 70 5.78 0.11 -6.42
CA LEU A 70 5.47 0.77 -5.15
C LEU A 70 4.22 0.18 -4.48
N LEU A 71 3.42 -0.59 -5.20
CA LEU A 71 2.19 -1.18 -4.71
C LEU A 71 2.42 -2.59 -4.15
N PRO A 72 1.62 -3.01 -3.15
CA PRO A 72 1.48 -4.41 -2.77
C PRO A 72 0.97 -5.26 -3.95
N ARG A 73 1.16 -6.59 -3.87
CA ARG A 73 0.60 -7.50 -4.86
C ARG A 73 -0.93 -7.45 -4.84
N ALA A 74 -1.53 -7.32 -6.02
CA ALA A 74 -2.98 -7.41 -6.19
C ALA A 74 -3.42 -8.87 -6.00
N GLU A 75 -4.01 -9.18 -4.86
CA GLU A 75 -4.47 -10.53 -4.55
C GLU A 75 -5.72 -10.45 -3.66
N ASP A 76 -6.85 -10.92 -4.19
CA ASP A 76 -8.08 -11.04 -3.43
C ASP A 76 -8.04 -12.35 -2.62
N VAL A 77 -7.74 -12.23 -1.33
CA VAL A 77 -7.78 -13.37 -0.41
C VAL A 77 -9.20 -13.50 0.12
N PRO A 78 -9.90 -14.63 -0.13
CA PRO A 78 -11.21 -14.86 0.47
C PRO A 78 -11.06 -14.83 1.97
N THR A 79 -11.83 -13.97 2.63
CA THR A 79 -11.86 -13.95 4.09
C THR A 79 -12.48 -15.27 4.52
N GLY A 80 -11.72 -16.10 5.24
CA GLY A 80 -12.19 -17.39 5.72
C GLY A 80 -13.52 -17.26 6.49
N PRO A 81 -14.27 -18.36 6.66
CA PRO A 81 -15.56 -18.33 7.33
C PRO A 81 -15.43 -17.62 8.67
N LYS A 82 -16.28 -16.60 8.88
CA LYS A 82 -16.36 -15.85 10.14
C LYS A 82 -16.51 -16.90 11.27
N PRO A 83 -15.64 -16.90 12.30
CA PRO A 83 -15.82 -17.79 13.42
C PRO A 83 -17.24 -17.59 13.94
N ARG A 84 -18.03 -18.67 14.02
CA ARG A 84 -19.28 -18.63 14.77
C ARG A 84 -18.85 -18.48 16.21
N ASP A 85 -19.18 -17.35 16.82
CA ASP A 85 -19.05 -17.18 18.26
C ASP A 85 -19.74 -18.39 18.92
N CYS A 86 -18.97 -19.21 19.64
CA CYS A 86 -19.48 -20.32 20.45
C CYS A 86 -19.94 -19.80 21.81
#